data_AF-I1IBB5-F1
#
_entry.id   AF-I1IBB5-F1
#
_cell.length_a   1.000
_cell.length_b   1.000
_cell.length_c   1.000
_cell.angle_alpha   90.00
_cell.angle_beta   90.00
_cell.angle_gamma   90.00
#
_symmetry.space_group_name_H-M   'P 1'
#
loop_
_entity.id
_entity.type
_entity.pdbx_description
1 polymer ?
#
loop_
_entity_poly.entity_id
_entity_poly.type
_entity_poly.pdbx_seq_one_letter_code
_entity_poly.pdbx_strand_id
1 'polypeptide(L)'
;MARNEEKAQSMLNRFITMKQDEKRKPRERRPYLASECRDLADADRWRAEILREIGVKVTEIQNEGLGEHRLRDLNDEINKLLRERGHWERRILELGGRDYARSSNAPLMTDLDGNIVAIPNPSGRGPGYRYFGAAKKLPGVRELFDKPPEVRKRRTRYEIHKRINAGYYGYYDDEDGVLEPLEAAAEKRMRDEVVTEWHRVERVRREAMKGVVSGEVAAAGGRGGEAAREVLFEEVEEEVEEERRQEEEKREREKGEEAGREFVAHVPLPDEKEIERMVLEKKKKELLSKYTSDTLQDEQKEAKEMLNVQR
;
A
#
# COMPACT_ATOMS: atom_id res chain seq x y z
N MET A 1 -66.24 3.08 -8.09
CA MET A 1 -65.59 4.12 -7.27
C MET A 1 -64.73 4.97 -8.19
N ALA A 2 -64.93 6.29 -8.22
CA ALA A 2 -64.13 7.21 -9.04
C ALA A 2 -62.63 7.14 -8.69
N ARG A 3 -61.74 7.34 -9.68
CA ARG A 3 -60.28 7.35 -9.46
C ARG A 3 -59.91 8.51 -8.53
N ASN A 4 -58.79 8.39 -7.81
CA ASN A 4 -58.34 9.42 -6.88
C ASN A 4 -58.13 10.79 -7.56
N GLU A 5 -57.74 10.80 -8.83
CA GLU A 5 -57.62 12.04 -9.62
C GLU A 5 -58.97 12.73 -9.85
N GLU A 6 -60.02 11.97 -10.18
CA GLU A 6 -61.38 12.52 -10.37
C GLU A 6 -61.95 13.02 -9.05
N LYS A 7 -61.69 12.30 -7.95
CA LYS A 7 -62.04 12.77 -6.61
C LYS A 7 -61.31 14.07 -6.28
N ALA A 8 -60.01 14.16 -6.52
CA ALA A 8 -59.23 15.39 -6.29
C ALA A 8 -59.71 16.57 -7.15
N GLN A 9 -60.19 16.29 -8.37
CA GLN A 9 -60.74 17.30 -9.27
C GLN A 9 -62.20 17.68 -9.01
N SER A 10 -62.88 17.04 -8.05
CA SER A 10 -64.23 17.41 -7.64
C SER A 10 -64.31 18.89 -7.23
N MET A 11 -65.43 19.55 -7.57
CA MET A 11 -65.69 20.96 -7.24
C MET A 11 -65.46 21.27 -5.76
N LEU A 12 -65.85 20.35 -4.87
CA LEU A 12 -65.64 20.51 -3.43
C LEU A 12 -64.15 20.49 -3.06
N ASN A 13 -63.37 19.57 -3.62
CA ASN A 13 -61.95 19.47 -3.33
C ASN A 13 -61.18 20.66 -3.91
N ARG A 14 -61.53 21.13 -5.12
CA ARG A 14 -61.00 22.38 -5.68
C ARG A 14 -61.32 23.60 -4.81
N PHE A 15 -62.54 23.67 -4.26
CA PHE A 15 -62.94 24.75 -3.36
C PHE A 15 -62.18 24.68 -2.02
N ILE A 16 -62.01 23.48 -1.45
CA ILE A 16 -61.23 23.29 -0.22
C ILE A 16 -59.76 23.66 -0.46
N THR A 17 -59.15 23.27 -1.58
CA THR A 17 -57.77 23.66 -1.91
C THR A 17 -57.66 25.17 -2.09
N MET A 18 -58.61 25.81 -2.79
CA MET A 18 -58.62 27.26 -2.96
C MET A 18 -58.73 27.98 -1.61
N LYS A 19 -59.63 27.54 -0.71
CA LYS A 19 -59.77 28.08 0.66
C LYS A 19 -58.51 27.88 1.51
N GLN A 20 -57.82 26.76 1.32
CA GLN A 20 -56.55 26.49 2.01
C GLN A 20 -55.42 27.36 1.45
N ASP A 21 -55.40 27.59 0.14
CA ASP A 21 -54.43 28.45 -0.52
C ASP A 21 -54.66 29.93 -0.17
N GLU A 22 -55.91 30.39 -0.01
CA GLU A 22 -56.22 31.72 0.54
C GLU A 22 -55.68 31.93 1.96
N LYS A 23 -55.62 30.86 2.77
CA LYS A 23 -55.06 30.90 4.13
C LYS A 23 -53.54 30.78 4.15
N ARG A 24 -52.94 30.24 3.08
CA ARG A 24 -51.49 30.13 2.95
C ARG A 24 -50.94 31.43 2.39
N LYS A 25 -49.78 31.86 2.90
CA LYS A 25 -49.03 32.92 2.24
C LYS A 25 -48.69 32.48 0.82
N PRO A 26 -48.71 33.39 -0.17
CA PRO A 26 -48.29 33.07 -1.53
C PRO A 26 -46.91 32.42 -1.51
N ARG A 27 -46.65 31.50 -2.44
CA ARG A 27 -45.32 30.89 -2.60
C ARG A 27 -44.33 31.98 -2.97
N GLU A 28 -43.66 32.52 -1.96
CA GLU A 28 -42.55 33.44 -2.13
C GLU A 28 -41.46 32.70 -2.90
N ARG A 29 -40.98 33.32 -3.97
CA ARG A 29 -39.81 32.79 -4.68
C ARG A 29 -38.57 33.27 -3.94
N ARG A 30 -37.56 32.40 -3.87
CA ARG A 30 -36.26 32.78 -3.34
C ARG A 30 -35.72 34.02 -4.08
N PRO A 31 -35.17 35.01 -3.36
CA PRO A 31 -34.46 36.12 -3.98
C PRO A 31 -33.30 35.63 -4.85
N TYR A 32 -32.98 36.36 -5.91
CA TYR A 32 -31.85 36.01 -6.79
C TYR A 32 -30.51 36.25 -6.09
N LEU A 33 -30.41 37.35 -5.34
CA LEU A 33 -29.22 37.71 -4.57
C LEU A 33 -29.44 37.43 -3.08
N ALA A 34 -28.57 36.61 -2.50
CA ALA A 34 -28.62 36.31 -1.07
C ALA A 34 -28.44 37.58 -0.20
N SER A 35 -27.73 38.59 -0.68
CA SER A 35 -27.50 39.86 0.02
C SER A 35 -28.77 40.68 0.28
N GLU A 36 -29.84 40.46 -0.50
CA GLU A 36 -31.12 41.15 -0.30
C GLU A 36 -31.85 40.67 0.96
N CYS A 37 -31.59 39.44 1.40
CA CYS A 37 -32.18 38.88 2.61
C CYS A 37 -31.52 39.48 3.86
N ARG A 38 -32.33 40.08 4.73
CA ARG A 38 -31.88 40.66 6.02
C ARG A 38 -32.30 39.85 7.23
N ASP A 39 -33.27 38.96 7.07
CA ASP A 39 -33.72 38.06 8.12
C ASP A 39 -32.97 36.73 8.08
N LEU A 40 -32.63 36.21 9.25
CA LEU A 40 -31.89 34.96 9.42
C LEU A 40 -32.80 33.76 9.20
N ALA A 41 -34.05 33.82 9.68
CA ALA A 41 -34.99 32.70 9.55
C ALA A 41 -35.40 32.47 8.10
N ASP A 42 -35.60 33.54 7.33
CA ASP A 42 -35.82 33.43 5.88
C ASP A 42 -34.57 32.89 5.15
N ALA A 43 -33.36 33.32 5.52
CA ALA A 43 -32.13 32.80 4.91
C ALA A 43 -31.94 31.29 5.14
N ASP A 44 -32.21 30.80 6.35
CA ASP A 44 -32.20 29.36 6.65
C ASP A 44 -33.30 28.61 5.89
N ARG A 45 -34.48 29.22 5.69
CA ARG A 45 -35.57 28.64 4.89
C ARG A 45 -35.14 28.46 3.43
N TRP A 46 -34.56 29.49 2.81
CA TRP A 46 -34.07 29.43 1.43
C TRP A 46 -32.94 28.42 1.25
N ARG A 47 -32.03 28.34 2.23
CA ARG A 47 -30.99 27.28 2.25
C ARG A 47 -31.62 25.88 2.27
N ALA A 48 -32.63 25.66 3.12
CA ALA A 48 -33.30 24.36 3.22
C ALA A 48 -34.07 24.01 1.94
N GLU A 49 -34.68 24.99 1.27
CA GLU A 49 -35.32 24.77 -0.03
C GLU A 49 -34.31 24.34 -1.10
N ILE A 50 -33.17 25.02 -1.19
CA ILE A 50 -32.09 24.65 -2.13
C ILE A 50 -31.60 23.22 -1.86
N LEU A 51 -31.47 22.82 -0.60
CA LEU A 51 -31.09 21.44 -0.26
C LEU A 51 -32.13 20.40 -0.69
N ARG A 52 -33.43 20.71 -0.61
CA ARG A 52 -34.49 19.84 -1.12
C ARG A 52 -34.44 19.71 -2.64
N GLU A 53 -34.26 20.84 -3.34
CA GLU A 53 -34.11 20.84 -4.80
C GLU A 53 -32.89 20.02 -5.25
N ILE A 54 -31.76 20.16 -4.56
CA ILE A 54 -30.58 19.32 -4.78
C ILE A 54 -30.94 17.85 -4.55
N GLY A 55 -31.61 17.52 -3.44
CA GLY A 55 -32.01 16.14 -3.14
C GLY A 55 -32.83 15.49 -4.25
N VAL A 56 -33.84 16.20 -4.78
CA VAL A 56 -34.67 15.70 -5.89
C VAL A 56 -33.82 15.46 -7.14
N LYS A 57 -32.98 16.42 -7.54
CA LYS A 57 -32.13 16.28 -8.72
C LYS A 57 -31.07 15.21 -8.56
N VAL A 58 -30.53 15.03 -7.36
CA VAL A 58 -29.60 13.94 -7.05
C VAL A 58 -30.27 12.59 -7.25
N THR A 59 -31.49 12.40 -6.73
CA THR A 59 -32.23 11.15 -6.94
C THR A 59 -32.56 10.92 -8.42
N GLU A 60 -32.77 12.00 -9.18
CA GLU A 60 -32.98 11.90 -10.63
C GLU A 60 -31.70 11.50 -11.38
N ILE A 61 -30.54 12.07 -11.03
CA ILE A 61 -29.23 11.74 -11.64
C ILE A 61 -28.76 10.33 -11.30
N GLN A 62 -29.19 9.76 -10.17
CA GLN A 62 -28.85 8.37 -9.84
C GLN A 62 -29.43 7.36 -10.86
N ASN A 63 -30.47 7.74 -11.62
CA ASN A 63 -31.04 6.90 -12.65
C ASN A 63 -30.14 6.86 -13.90
N GLU A 64 -29.40 5.77 -14.07
CA GLU A 64 -28.48 5.56 -15.21
C GLU A 64 -29.18 5.45 -16.57
N GLY A 65 -30.48 5.19 -16.60
CA GLY A 65 -31.29 5.14 -17.81
C GLY A 65 -31.67 6.51 -18.39
N LEU A 66 -31.33 7.62 -17.72
CA LEU A 66 -31.50 8.95 -18.29
C LEU A 66 -30.46 9.16 -19.39
N GLY A 67 -30.90 9.67 -20.54
CA GLY A 67 -29.99 10.00 -21.64
C GLY A 67 -28.86 10.94 -21.21
N GLU A 68 -27.69 10.79 -21.83
CA GLU A 68 -26.47 11.52 -21.47
C GLU A 68 -26.65 13.04 -21.39
N HIS A 69 -27.37 13.65 -22.34
CA HIS A 69 -27.63 15.09 -22.33
C HIS A 69 -28.39 15.53 -21.08
N ARG A 70 -29.43 14.79 -20.69
CA ARG A 70 -30.20 15.10 -19.48
C ARG A 70 -29.36 14.95 -18.22
N LEU A 71 -28.46 13.95 -18.18
CA LEU A 71 -27.52 13.81 -17.06
C LEU A 71 -26.56 15.01 -16.96
N ARG A 72 -26.10 15.55 -18.10
CA ARG A 72 -25.25 16.76 -18.13
C ARG A 72 -26.01 17.99 -17.63
N ASP A 73 -27.22 18.21 -18.13
CA ASP A 73 -28.07 19.34 -17.71
C ASP A 73 -28.40 19.29 -16.23
N LEU A 74 -28.82 18.12 -15.72
CA LEU A 74 -29.09 17.93 -14.30
C LEU A 74 -27.83 18.18 -13.45
N ASN A 75 -26.66 17.75 -13.92
CA ASN A 75 -25.40 17.97 -13.23
C ASN A 75 -25.01 19.46 -13.20
N ASP A 76 -25.22 20.19 -14.30
CA ASP A 76 -25.05 21.64 -14.36
C ASP A 76 -25.98 22.35 -13.36
N GLU A 77 -27.23 21.94 -13.31
CA GLU A 77 -28.23 22.47 -12.40
C GLU A 77 -27.87 22.22 -10.93
N ILE A 78 -27.41 21.02 -10.58
CA ILE A 78 -26.94 20.73 -9.20
C ILE A 78 -25.74 21.59 -8.86
N ASN A 79 -24.76 21.73 -9.76
CA ASN A 79 -23.60 22.59 -9.53
C ASN A 79 -24.01 24.06 -9.34
N LYS A 80 -25.02 24.53 -10.09
CA LYS A 80 -25.60 25.87 -9.92
C LYS A 80 -26.23 26.02 -8.52
N LEU A 81 -27.05 25.06 -8.10
CA LEU A 81 -27.68 25.06 -6.77
C LEU A 81 -26.66 24.99 -5.63
N LEU A 82 -25.55 24.26 -5.79
CA LEU A 82 -24.49 24.19 -4.79
C LEU A 82 -23.73 25.52 -4.63
N ARG A 83 -23.54 26.26 -5.72
CA ARG A 83 -22.98 27.63 -5.67
C ARG A 83 -23.95 28.58 -4.97
N GLU A 84 -25.22 28.55 -5.35
CA GLU A 84 -26.28 29.33 -4.70
C GLU A 84 -26.35 29.03 -3.20
N ARG A 85 -26.36 27.75 -2.81
CA ARG A 85 -26.27 27.33 -1.39
C ARG A 85 -25.09 27.98 -0.68
N GLY A 86 -23.91 27.97 -1.30
CA GLY A 86 -22.70 28.59 -0.73
C GLY A 86 -22.83 30.11 -0.53
N HIS A 87 -23.58 30.81 -1.40
CA HIS A 87 -23.89 32.22 -1.20
C HIS A 87 -24.84 32.43 -0.02
N TRP A 88 -25.88 31.60 0.11
CA TRP A 88 -26.80 31.64 1.25
C TRP A 88 -26.12 31.27 2.57
N GLU A 89 -25.23 30.28 2.59
CA GLU A 89 -24.47 29.90 3.79
C GLU A 89 -23.53 31.02 4.26
N ARG A 90 -22.88 31.72 3.33
CA ARG A 90 -22.08 32.92 3.66
C ARG A 90 -22.98 34.05 4.18
N ARG A 91 -24.16 34.23 3.60
CA ARG A 91 -25.10 35.24 4.07
C ARG A 91 -25.60 34.95 5.49
N ILE A 92 -25.93 33.70 5.78
CA ILE A 92 -26.34 33.28 7.13
C ILE A 92 -25.22 33.56 8.13
N LEU A 93 -23.97 33.30 7.74
CA LEU A 93 -22.80 33.64 8.54
C LEU A 93 -22.68 35.15 8.79
N GLU A 94 -22.83 35.98 7.76
CA GLU A 94 -22.82 37.45 7.87
C GLU A 94 -23.93 38.00 8.78
N LEU A 95 -25.09 37.35 8.80
CA LEU A 95 -26.22 37.69 9.67
C LEU A 95 -26.04 37.19 11.12
N GLY A 96 -24.89 36.58 11.45
CA GLY A 96 -24.59 36.05 12.79
C GLY A 96 -25.18 34.66 13.07
N GLY A 97 -25.55 33.93 12.03
CA GLY A 97 -26.08 32.57 12.11
C GLY A 97 -25.02 31.48 12.20
N ARG A 98 -25.45 30.23 12.07
CA ARG A 98 -24.60 29.05 12.25
C ARG A 98 -23.60 28.86 11.10
N ASP A 99 -22.37 28.49 11.43
CA ASP A 99 -21.33 28.10 10.47
C ASP A 99 -21.65 26.78 9.76
N TYR A 100 -22.28 26.84 8.60
CA TYR A 100 -22.48 25.66 7.73
C TYR A 100 -21.23 25.31 6.90
N ALA A 101 -20.20 26.17 6.89
CA ALA A 101 -18.94 25.96 6.18
C ALA A 101 -18.10 24.80 6.74
N ARG A 102 -18.29 24.42 8.02
CA ARG A 102 -17.58 23.29 8.62
C ARG A 102 -18.15 21.96 8.12
N SER A 103 -17.25 21.06 7.72
CA SER A 103 -17.59 19.74 7.18
C SER A 103 -18.48 18.88 8.10
N SER A 104 -18.49 19.16 9.41
CA SER A 104 -19.36 18.48 10.38
C SER A 104 -20.85 18.86 10.26
N ASN A 105 -21.15 20.01 9.67
CA ASN A 105 -22.52 20.52 9.46
C ASN A 105 -22.96 20.34 8.00
N ALA A 106 -22.17 19.64 7.17
CA ALA A 106 -22.50 19.42 5.78
C ALA A 106 -23.67 18.42 5.65
N PRO A 107 -24.68 18.71 4.82
CA PRO A 107 -25.76 17.77 4.56
C PRO A 107 -25.17 16.48 3.96
N LEU A 108 -25.70 15.32 4.33
CA LEU A 108 -25.26 14.04 3.80
C LEU A 108 -26.10 13.65 2.58
N MET A 109 -25.46 12.99 1.62
CA MET A 109 -26.08 12.52 0.38
C MET A 109 -25.62 11.08 0.10
N THR A 110 -26.50 10.28 -0.48
CA THR A 110 -26.16 8.93 -0.94
C THR A 110 -25.51 9.00 -2.31
N ASP A 111 -24.32 8.43 -2.46
CA ASP A 111 -23.63 8.31 -3.74
C ASP A 111 -24.15 7.09 -4.53
N LEU A 112 -23.77 6.97 -5.80
CA LEU A 112 -24.17 5.86 -6.68
C LEU A 112 -23.77 4.48 -6.11
N ASP A 113 -22.65 4.44 -5.39
CA ASP A 113 -22.13 3.23 -4.75
C ASP A 113 -22.80 2.92 -3.39
N GLY A 114 -23.88 3.64 -3.03
CA GLY A 114 -24.60 3.47 -1.76
C GLY A 114 -23.89 4.06 -0.54
N ASN A 115 -22.72 4.67 -0.72
CA ASN A 115 -21.98 5.34 0.35
C ASN A 115 -22.64 6.67 0.73
N ILE A 116 -22.75 6.94 2.03
CA ILE A 116 -23.23 8.22 2.54
C ILE A 116 -22.06 9.22 2.50
N VAL A 117 -22.06 10.10 1.50
CA VAL A 117 -21.04 11.13 1.29
C VAL A 117 -21.62 12.48 1.68
N ALA A 118 -20.91 13.23 2.52
CA ALA A 118 -21.27 14.61 2.82
C ALA A 118 -21.29 15.43 1.52
N ILE A 119 -22.37 16.17 1.24
CA ILE A 119 -22.48 17.12 0.13
C ILE A 119 -21.33 18.12 0.28
N PRO A 120 -20.26 18.00 -0.53
CA PRO A 120 -19.02 18.68 -0.22
C PRO A 120 -19.23 20.20 -0.26
N ASN A 121 -18.70 20.92 0.73
CA ASN A 121 -18.72 22.37 0.67
C ASN A 121 -17.93 22.86 -0.55
N PRO A 122 -18.37 23.93 -1.23
CA PRO A 122 -17.67 24.42 -2.41
C PRO A 122 -16.23 24.85 -2.09
N SER A 123 -15.97 25.11 -0.81
CA SER A 123 -14.74 25.71 -0.27
C SER A 123 -13.59 24.74 0.05
N GLY A 124 -13.77 23.41 -0.04
CA GLY A 124 -12.85 22.46 0.63
C GLY A 124 -11.78 21.75 -0.21
N ARG A 125 -11.95 21.61 -1.52
CA ARG A 125 -10.99 20.92 -2.41
C ARG A 125 -11.25 21.34 -3.86
N GLY A 126 -10.68 22.47 -4.25
CA GLY A 126 -10.75 23.01 -5.60
C GLY A 126 -12.11 23.60 -6.03
N PRO A 127 -12.11 24.75 -6.72
CA PRO A 127 -13.30 25.32 -7.36
C PRO A 127 -13.58 24.56 -8.67
N GLY A 128 -13.79 23.25 -8.57
CA GLY A 128 -14.05 22.38 -9.71
C GLY A 128 -15.53 22.11 -9.90
N TYR A 129 -15.95 22.12 -11.17
CA TYR A 129 -17.18 21.49 -11.63
C TYR A 129 -17.22 20.03 -11.11
N ARG A 130 -18.36 19.60 -10.55
CA ARG A 130 -18.51 18.27 -9.94
C ARG A 130 -19.49 17.41 -10.72
N TYR A 131 -19.28 16.10 -10.67
CA TYR A 131 -20.13 15.11 -11.29
C TYR A 131 -20.79 14.26 -10.20
N PHE A 132 -22.13 14.14 -10.25
CA PHE A 132 -22.93 13.38 -9.29
C PHE A 132 -23.49 12.11 -9.94
N GLY A 133 -23.70 11.04 -9.16
CA GLY A 133 -24.42 9.84 -9.60
C GLY A 133 -23.99 9.31 -10.98
N ALA A 134 -24.96 9.06 -11.87
CA ALA A 134 -24.71 8.57 -13.22
C ALA A 134 -23.90 9.55 -14.10
N ALA A 135 -23.86 10.85 -13.76
CA ALA A 135 -23.05 11.82 -14.48
C ALA A 135 -21.53 11.52 -14.39
N LYS A 136 -21.09 10.76 -13.36
CA LYS A 136 -19.70 10.28 -13.25
C LYS A 136 -19.37 9.20 -14.30
N LYS A 137 -20.37 8.47 -14.79
CA LYS A 137 -20.22 7.39 -15.78
C LYS A 137 -20.24 7.90 -17.22
N LEU A 138 -20.44 9.21 -17.43
CA LEU A 138 -20.46 9.81 -18.76
C LEU A 138 -19.12 9.62 -19.49
N PRO A 139 -19.14 9.40 -20.83
CA PRO A 139 -17.93 9.37 -21.64
C PRO A 139 -17.07 10.63 -21.43
N GLY A 140 -15.75 10.47 -21.28
CA GLY A 140 -14.79 11.53 -20.97
C GLY A 140 -14.75 12.00 -19.50
N VAL A 141 -15.85 11.90 -18.76
CA VAL A 141 -15.89 12.16 -17.31
C VAL A 141 -15.41 10.93 -16.54
N ARG A 142 -15.83 9.75 -16.99
CA ARG A 142 -15.48 8.47 -16.39
C ARG A 142 -13.97 8.27 -16.29
N GLU A 143 -13.23 8.65 -17.33
CA GLU A 143 -11.77 8.58 -17.37
C GLU A 143 -11.09 9.45 -16.29
N LEU A 144 -11.72 10.54 -15.86
CA LEU A 144 -11.22 11.39 -14.78
C LEU A 144 -11.36 10.74 -13.40
N PHE A 145 -12.33 9.83 -13.24
CA PHE A 145 -12.62 9.14 -11.98
C PHE A 145 -12.05 7.74 -11.91
N ASP A 146 -11.79 7.10 -13.05
CA ASP A 146 -11.11 5.82 -13.16
C ASP A 146 -9.63 6.01 -12.76
N LYS A 147 -9.41 6.09 -11.44
CA LYS A 147 -8.06 6.09 -10.88
C LYS A 147 -7.39 4.80 -11.33
N PRO A 148 -6.20 4.86 -11.95
CA PRO A 148 -5.45 3.65 -12.24
C PRO A 148 -5.31 2.87 -10.92
N PRO A 149 -5.58 1.56 -10.92
CA PRO A 149 -5.55 0.77 -9.70
C PRO A 149 -4.19 1.01 -9.04
N GLU A 150 -4.20 1.38 -7.76
CA GLU A 150 -2.96 1.63 -7.02
C GLU A 150 -2.14 0.34 -7.05
N VAL A 151 -1.15 0.31 -7.93
CA VAL A 151 -0.27 -0.84 -8.09
C VAL A 151 0.42 -0.99 -6.75
N ARG A 152 0.06 -2.03 -5.99
CA ARG A 152 0.69 -2.33 -4.72
C ARG A 152 2.18 -2.41 -4.98
N LYS A 153 2.92 -1.38 -4.57
CA LYS A 153 4.37 -1.34 -4.72
C LYS A 153 4.90 -2.57 -3.99
N ARG A 154 5.55 -3.48 -4.71
CA ARG A 154 6.24 -4.60 -4.09
C ARG A 154 7.26 -4.02 -3.11
N ARG A 155 7.40 -4.63 -1.94
CA ARG A 155 8.38 -4.18 -0.95
C ARG A 155 9.74 -4.10 -1.63
N THR A 156 10.40 -2.96 -1.47
CA THR A 156 11.75 -2.79 -2.01
C THR A 156 12.71 -3.70 -1.24
N ARG A 157 13.83 -4.10 -1.87
CA ARG A 157 14.86 -4.91 -1.20
C ARG A 157 15.32 -4.26 0.11
N TYR A 158 15.41 -2.92 0.13
CA TYR A 158 15.70 -2.14 1.33
C TYR A 158 14.65 -2.31 2.44
N GLU A 159 13.35 -2.25 2.12
CA GLU A 159 12.28 -2.47 3.11
C GLU A 159 12.24 -3.90 3.64
N ILE A 160 12.60 -4.88 2.80
CA ILE A 160 12.74 -6.28 3.22
C ILE A 160 13.93 -6.40 4.18
N HIS A 161 15.10 -5.92 3.79
CA HIS A 161 16.32 -5.96 4.62
C HIS A 161 16.16 -5.17 5.92
N LYS A 162 15.38 -4.09 5.94
CA LYS A 162 15.09 -3.33 7.17
C LYS A 162 14.29 -4.14 8.20
N ARG A 163 13.52 -5.13 7.74
CA ARG A 163 12.77 -6.07 8.61
C ARG A 163 13.52 -7.38 8.85
N ILE A 164 14.71 -7.55 8.28
CA ILE A 164 15.60 -8.67 8.58
C ILE A 164 16.49 -8.19 9.73
N ASN A 165 16.07 -8.53 10.93
CA ASN A 165 16.75 -8.25 12.19
C ASN A 165 17.57 -9.47 12.65
N ALA A 166 18.40 -9.31 13.68
CA ALA A 166 19.28 -10.38 14.19
C ALA A 166 18.53 -11.69 14.50
N GLY A 167 17.26 -11.61 14.92
CA GLY A 167 16.41 -12.78 15.13
C GLY A 167 16.10 -13.58 13.87
N TYR A 168 16.14 -13.01 12.65
CA TYR A 168 16.03 -13.79 11.41
C TYR A 168 17.21 -14.75 11.22
N TYR A 169 18.37 -14.39 11.77
CA TYR A 169 19.58 -15.20 11.74
C TYR A 169 19.74 -16.07 13.00
N GLY A 170 18.70 -16.18 13.85
CA GLY A 170 18.70 -17.07 15.01
C GLY A 170 19.56 -16.61 16.18
N TYR A 171 20.05 -15.36 16.20
CA TYR A 171 20.89 -14.85 17.29
C TYR A 171 20.20 -14.80 18.67
N TYR A 172 18.88 -15.00 18.72
CA TYR A 172 18.10 -15.03 19.96
C TYR A 172 17.51 -16.41 20.28
N ASP A 173 17.71 -17.41 19.41
CA ASP A 173 17.08 -18.74 19.57
C ASP A 173 17.65 -19.49 20.79
N ASP A 174 18.91 -19.22 21.15
CA ASP A 174 19.55 -19.77 22.35
C ASP A 174 19.00 -19.16 23.65
N GLU A 175 18.41 -17.96 23.58
CA GLU A 175 17.87 -17.24 24.74
C GLU A 175 16.41 -17.60 25.06
N ASP A 176 15.73 -18.37 24.20
CA ASP A 176 14.34 -18.81 24.41
C ASP A 176 14.21 -19.86 25.53
N GLY A 177 15.32 -20.36 26.07
CA GLY A 177 15.37 -21.32 27.18
C GLY A 177 14.82 -22.71 26.85
N VAL A 178 14.50 -22.97 25.57
CA VAL A 178 14.03 -24.27 25.08
C VAL A 178 15.19 -25.24 24.85
N LEU A 179 16.39 -24.74 24.54
CA LEU A 179 17.55 -25.55 24.25
C LEU A 179 18.07 -26.28 25.50
N GLU A 180 18.19 -25.59 26.63
CA GLU A 180 18.68 -26.14 27.91
C GLU A 180 17.95 -27.43 28.38
N PRO A 181 16.61 -27.51 28.44
CA PRO A 181 15.93 -28.74 28.88
C PRO A 181 16.07 -29.89 27.89
N LEU A 182 16.21 -29.61 26.59
CA LEU A 182 16.43 -30.63 25.56
C LEU A 182 17.84 -31.20 25.65
N GLU A 183 18.85 -30.34 25.81
CA GLU A 183 20.24 -30.74 26.01
C GLU A 183 20.42 -31.53 27.31
N ALA A 184 19.82 -31.10 28.42
CA ALA A 184 19.90 -31.81 29.69
C ALA A 184 19.30 -33.24 29.61
N ALA A 185 18.21 -33.41 28.85
CA ALA A 185 17.60 -34.72 28.64
C ALA A 185 18.47 -35.62 27.76
N ALA A 186 19.07 -35.07 26.70
CA ALA A 186 19.99 -35.79 25.83
C ALA A 186 21.28 -36.17 26.57
N GLU A 187 21.87 -35.23 27.31
CA GLU A 187 23.07 -35.44 28.11
C GLU A 187 22.86 -36.53 29.16
N LYS A 188 21.71 -36.53 29.83
CA LYS A 188 21.38 -37.58 30.80
C LYS A 188 21.35 -38.97 30.16
N ARG A 189 20.76 -39.10 28.96
CA ARG A 189 20.74 -40.38 28.22
C ARG A 189 22.15 -40.86 27.89
N MET A 190 22.98 -39.96 27.34
CA MET A 190 24.37 -40.27 27.02
C MET A 190 25.16 -40.68 28.28
N ARG A 191 24.97 -39.97 29.39
CA ARG A 191 25.60 -40.30 30.69
C ARG A 191 25.13 -41.65 31.21
N ASP A 192 23.84 -41.94 31.15
CA ASP A 192 23.28 -43.22 31.60
C ASP A 192 23.85 -44.37 30.75
N GLU A 193 23.94 -44.21 29.43
CA GLU A 193 24.56 -45.19 28.53
C GLU A 193 26.03 -45.45 28.88
N VAL A 194 26.83 -44.37 29.02
CA VAL A 194 28.24 -44.47 29.43
C VAL A 194 28.40 -45.14 30.80
N VAL A 195 27.54 -44.82 31.76
CA VAL A 195 27.56 -45.42 33.11
C VAL A 195 27.17 -46.90 33.07
N THR A 196 26.19 -47.28 32.26
CA THR A 196 25.81 -48.69 32.10
C THR A 196 26.92 -49.51 31.46
N GLU A 197 27.62 -48.95 30.48
CA GLU A 197 28.77 -49.59 29.84
C GLU A 197 29.93 -49.71 30.84
N TRP A 198 30.21 -48.64 31.59
CA TRP A 198 31.19 -48.69 32.68
C TRP A 198 30.87 -49.79 33.70
N HIS A 199 29.62 -49.89 34.16
CA HIS A 199 29.20 -50.95 35.08
C HIS A 199 29.25 -52.37 34.48
N ARG A 200 29.03 -52.52 33.17
CA ARG A 200 29.20 -53.78 32.45
C ARG A 200 30.67 -54.20 32.48
N VAL A 201 31.57 -53.30 32.12
CA VAL A 201 33.02 -53.52 32.16
C VAL A 201 33.51 -53.78 33.60
N GLU A 202 33.01 -53.03 34.58
CA GLU A 202 33.33 -53.18 36.01
C GLU A 202 32.92 -54.56 36.55
N ARG A 203 31.75 -55.08 36.13
CA ARG A 203 31.29 -56.43 36.50
C ARG A 203 32.17 -57.52 35.92
N VAL A 204 32.51 -57.44 34.62
CA VAL A 204 33.43 -58.38 33.98
C VAL A 204 34.79 -58.36 34.69
N ARG A 205 35.28 -57.15 35.03
CA ARG A 205 36.51 -56.97 35.81
C ARG A 205 36.43 -57.60 37.20
N ARG A 206 35.31 -57.43 37.91
CA ARG A 206 35.10 -57.98 39.25
C ARG A 206 34.91 -59.49 39.24
N GLU A 207 34.24 -60.06 38.25
CA GLU A 207 34.09 -61.51 38.07
C GLU A 207 35.44 -62.15 37.72
N ALA A 208 36.24 -61.51 36.86
CA ALA A 208 37.62 -61.91 36.60
C ALA A 208 38.48 -61.86 37.88
N MET A 209 38.28 -60.87 38.76
CA MET A 209 38.96 -60.81 40.07
C MET A 209 38.46 -61.88 41.06
N LYS A 210 37.17 -62.26 41.02
CA LYS A 210 36.59 -63.25 41.93
C LYS A 210 36.95 -64.70 41.57
N GLY A 211 37.31 -64.93 40.31
CA GLY A 211 37.89 -66.21 39.83
C GLY A 211 39.32 -66.46 40.29
N VAL A 212 40.00 -65.47 40.88
CA VAL A 212 41.37 -65.62 41.40
C VAL A 212 41.30 -65.93 42.90
N VAL A 213 40.94 -67.17 43.25
CA VAL A 213 41.19 -67.76 44.57
C VAL A 213 42.06 -69.00 44.40
N SER A 214 43.32 -68.76 44.03
CA SER A 214 44.49 -69.50 44.47
C SER A 214 45.71 -68.74 43.93
N GLY A 215 46.72 -68.56 44.78
CA GLY A 215 47.71 -67.51 44.61
C GLY A 215 48.55 -67.63 43.36
N GLU A 216 48.52 -66.58 42.55
CA GLU A 216 49.68 -65.96 41.92
C GLU A 216 49.24 -64.59 41.40
N VAL A 217 49.52 -63.55 42.18
CA VAL A 217 49.28 -62.16 41.78
C VAL A 217 50.42 -61.76 40.83
N ALA A 218 50.35 -62.22 39.59
CA ALA A 218 51.13 -61.63 38.51
C ALA A 218 50.43 -60.32 38.11
N ALA A 219 51.07 -59.22 38.46
CA ALA A 219 50.71 -57.88 38.05
C ALA A 219 50.69 -57.76 36.51
N ALA A 220 49.54 -58.04 35.90
CA ALA A 220 49.23 -57.70 34.51
C ALA A 220 48.10 -56.67 34.48
N GLY A 221 48.28 -55.57 35.21
CA GLY A 221 47.47 -54.38 35.03
C GLY A 221 47.90 -53.67 33.75
N GLY A 222 46.97 -53.54 32.79
CA GLY A 222 46.94 -52.32 31.96
C GLY A 222 46.85 -52.45 30.44
N ARG A 223 46.95 -53.60 29.79
CA ARG A 223 47.06 -53.63 28.30
C ARG A 223 45.94 -54.29 27.49
N GLY A 224 44.98 -54.95 28.14
CA GLY A 224 43.89 -55.62 27.41
C GLY A 224 42.72 -54.70 27.02
N GLY A 225 42.51 -53.62 27.76
CA GLY A 225 41.39 -52.69 27.54
C GLY A 225 41.67 -51.57 26.54
N GLU A 226 42.93 -51.18 26.33
CA GLU A 226 43.31 -50.17 25.34
C GLU A 226 43.18 -50.70 23.92
N ALA A 227 43.63 -51.93 23.65
CA ALA A 227 43.55 -52.52 22.30
C ALA A 227 42.10 -52.71 21.80
N ALA A 228 41.16 -53.06 22.69
CA ALA A 228 39.74 -53.16 22.31
C ALA A 228 39.07 -51.79 22.13
N ARG A 229 39.60 -50.75 22.79
CA ARG A 229 39.11 -49.37 22.68
C ARG A 229 39.68 -48.66 21.45
N GLU A 230 40.89 -49.01 21.03
CA GLU A 230 41.57 -48.52 19.83
C GLU A 230 40.90 -49.05 18.56
N VAL A 231 40.60 -50.36 18.50
CA VAL A 231 39.95 -50.98 17.32
C VAL A 231 38.50 -50.47 17.11
N LEU A 232 37.74 -50.26 18.18
CA LEU A 232 36.37 -49.70 18.07
C LEU A 232 36.35 -48.19 17.78
N PHE A 233 37.43 -47.46 18.06
CA PHE A 233 37.54 -46.04 17.74
C PHE A 233 38.05 -45.84 16.30
N GLU A 234 38.92 -46.73 15.81
CA GLU A 234 39.36 -46.78 14.41
C GLU A 234 38.20 -47.04 13.44
N GLU A 235 37.35 -48.04 13.71
CA GLU A 235 36.21 -48.35 12.83
C GLU A 235 35.16 -47.22 12.78
N VAL A 236 34.97 -46.49 13.88
CA VAL A 236 34.05 -45.34 13.95
C VAL A 236 34.69 -44.07 13.35
N GLU A 237 36.01 -43.88 13.48
CA GLU A 237 36.73 -42.81 12.78
C GLU A 237 36.72 -43.02 11.27
N GLU A 238 36.86 -44.25 10.77
CA GLU A 238 36.77 -44.57 9.34
C GLU A 238 35.37 -44.28 8.77
N GLU A 239 34.29 -44.64 9.46
CA GLU A 239 32.92 -44.32 9.03
C GLU A 239 32.65 -42.80 9.03
N VAL A 240 33.16 -42.07 10.03
CA VAL A 240 33.02 -40.60 10.11
C VAL A 240 33.90 -39.88 9.07
N GLU A 241 35.07 -40.43 8.72
CA GLU A 241 35.91 -39.93 7.63
C GLU A 241 35.24 -40.15 6.27
N GLU A 242 34.59 -41.30 6.06
CA GLU A 242 33.83 -41.57 4.83
C GLU A 242 32.62 -40.65 4.69
N GLU A 243 31.87 -40.39 5.77
CA GLU A 243 30.75 -39.43 5.75
C GLU A 243 31.24 -38.00 5.47
N ARG A 244 32.34 -37.56 6.09
CA ARG A 244 32.95 -36.26 5.82
C ARG A 244 33.42 -36.12 4.38
N ARG A 245 34.01 -37.18 3.81
CA ARG A 245 34.45 -37.19 2.41
C ARG A 245 33.26 -37.12 1.45
N GLN A 246 32.15 -37.79 1.75
CA GLN A 246 30.91 -37.70 0.98
C GLN A 246 30.24 -36.31 1.10
N GLU A 247 30.32 -35.67 2.27
CA GLU A 247 29.79 -34.33 2.49
C GLU A 247 30.65 -33.27 1.76
N GLU A 248 31.97 -33.43 1.74
CA GLU A 248 32.88 -32.60 0.94
C GLU A 248 32.64 -32.77 -0.57
N GLU A 249 32.48 -33.99 -1.08
CA GLU A 249 32.15 -34.23 -2.50
C GLU A 249 30.78 -33.63 -2.90
N LYS A 250 29.77 -33.70 -2.03
CA LYS A 250 28.47 -33.04 -2.26
C LYS A 250 28.62 -31.53 -2.29
N ARG A 251 29.39 -30.97 -1.37
CA ARG A 251 29.65 -29.53 -1.26
C ARG A 251 30.49 -29.01 -2.43
N GLU A 252 31.39 -29.80 -2.99
CA GLU A 252 32.11 -29.47 -4.23
C GLU A 252 31.20 -29.55 -5.47
N ARG A 253 30.28 -30.52 -5.55
CA ARG A 253 29.24 -30.57 -6.59
C ARG A 253 28.32 -29.35 -6.54
N GLU A 254 27.85 -28.97 -5.36
CA GLU A 254 27.00 -27.78 -5.17
C GLU A 254 27.73 -26.47 -5.54
N LYS A 255 29.02 -26.36 -5.19
CA LYS A 255 29.87 -25.24 -5.65
C LYS A 255 30.07 -25.23 -7.16
N GLY A 256 30.17 -26.38 -7.81
CA GLY A 256 30.23 -26.50 -9.26
C GLY A 256 28.94 -26.05 -9.96
N GLU A 257 27.78 -26.30 -9.35
CA GLU A 257 26.48 -25.84 -9.84
C GLU A 257 26.26 -24.33 -9.62
N GLU A 258 26.78 -23.76 -8.53
CA GLU A 258 26.80 -22.30 -8.31
C GLU A 258 27.79 -21.57 -9.23
N ALA A 259 28.94 -22.17 -9.55
CA ALA A 259 29.92 -21.61 -10.49
C ALA A 259 29.40 -21.54 -11.93
N GLY A 260 28.38 -22.32 -12.29
CA GLY A 260 27.68 -22.23 -13.58
C GLY A 260 26.81 -20.97 -13.76
N ARG A 261 26.66 -20.15 -12.70
CA ARG A 261 26.00 -18.84 -12.75
C ARG A 261 27.04 -17.73 -12.61
N GLU A 262 27.87 -17.57 -13.63
CA GLU A 262 28.75 -16.41 -13.74
C GLU A 262 27.92 -15.12 -13.61
N PHE A 263 28.27 -14.29 -12.63
CA PHE A 263 27.61 -13.02 -12.35
C PHE A 263 27.96 -12.03 -13.47
N VAL A 264 27.15 -12.00 -14.53
CA VAL A 264 27.31 -11.01 -15.61
C VAL A 264 26.71 -9.68 -15.16
N ALA A 265 27.54 -8.80 -14.59
CA ALA A 265 27.19 -7.41 -14.38
C ALA A 265 27.07 -6.71 -15.74
N HIS A 266 25.84 -6.51 -16.22
CA HIS A 266 25.61 -5.75 -17.45
C HIS A 266 25.92 -4.27 -17.21
N VAL A 267 27.17 -3.89 -17.46
CA VAL A 267 27.55 -2.48 -17.61
C VAL A 267 26.97 -2.02 -18.94
N PRO A 268 26.12 -0.98 -18.97
CA PRO A 268 25.62 -0.44 -20.23
C PRO A 268 26.79 0.17 -20.99
N LEU A 269 27.33 -0.60 -21.94
CA LEU A 269 28.31 -0.14 -22.90
C LEU A 269 27.55 0.66 -23.96
N PRO A 270 27.94 1.93 -24.22
CA PRO A 270 27.35 2.70 -25.30
C PRO A 270 27.48 1.97 -26.62
N ASP A 271 26.42 1.97 -27.43
CA ASP A 271 26.43 1.37 -28.76
C ASP A 271 27.46 2.07 -29.65
N GLU A 272 27.99 1.38 -30.68
CA GLU A 272 28.98 1.93 -31.62
C GLU A 272 28.53 3.29 -32.20
N LYS A 273 27.24 3.46 -32.46
CA LYS A 273 26.64 4.72 -32.94
C LYS A 273 26.71 5.86 -31.93
N GLU A 274 26.60 5.56 -30.64
CA GLU A 274 26.73 6.56 -29.57
C GLU A 274 28.19 6.97 -29.37
N ILE A 275 29.11 6.00 -29.46
CA ILE A 275 30.55 6.24 -29.42
C ILE A 275 30.95 7.16 -30.59
N GLU A 276 30.50 6.86 -31.81
CA GLU A 276 30.76 7.70 -32.98
C GLU A 276 30.25 9.14 -32.83
N ARG A 277 29.04 9.34 -32.29
CA ARG A 277 28.50 10.68 -32.01
C ARG A 277 29.35 11.41 -30.99
N MET A 278 29.71 10.78 -29.89
CA MET A 278 30.56 11.39 -28.87
C MET A 278 31.96 11.74 -29.40
N VAL A 279 32.54 10.89 -30.23
CA VAL A 279 33.83 11.15 -30.88
C VAL A 279 33.71 12.32 -31.87
N LEU A 280 32.63 12.38 -32.65
CA LEU A 280 32.38 13.50 -33.56
C LEU A 280 32.17 14.82 -32.81
N GLU A 281 31.43 14.81 -31.71
CA GLU A 281 31.24 16.00 -30.87
C GLU A 281 32.54 16.46 -30.22
N LYS A 282 33.36 15.54 -29.70
CA LYS A 282 34.70 15.86 -29.17
C LYS A 282 35.58 16.48 -30.25
N LYS A 283 35.67 15.86 -31.44
CA LYS A 283 36.45 16.41 -32.57
C LYS A 283 35.94 17.78 -33.02
N LYS A 284 34.62 17.99 -33.06
CA LYS A 284 34.03 19.29 -33.36
C LYS A 284 34.41 20.34 -32.31
N LYS A 285 34.33 20.01 -31.02
CA LYS A 285 34.74 20.90 -29.92
C LYS A 285 36.23 21.21 -29.96
N GLU A 286 37.08 20.23 -30.24
CA GLU A 286 38.53 20.42 -30.40
C GLU A 286 38.90 21.27 -31.62
N LEU A 287 38.19 21.12 -32.74
CA LEU A 287 38.38 22.00 -33.88
C LEU A 287 37.88 23.41 -33.58
N LEU A 288 36.75 23.54 -32.88
CA LEU A 288 36.27 24.85 -32.43
C LEU A 288 37.33 25.52 -31.55
N SER A 289 37.85 24.83 -30.52
CA SER A 289 38.85 25.39 -29.62
C SER A 289 40.18 25.72 -30.31
N LYS A 290 40.56 24.99 -31.36
CA LYS A 290 41.78 25.27 -32.13
C LYS A 290 41.65 26.46 -33.08
N TYR A 291 40.45 26.70 -33.61
CA TYR A 291 40.26 27.65 -34.72
C TYR A 291 39.39 28.86 -34.37
N THR A 292 38.78 28.91 -33.19
CA THR A 292 38.04 30.09 -32.73
C THR A 292 38.71 30.70 -31.51
N SER A 293 38.91 32.03 -31.53
CA SER A 293 39.32 32.79 -30.36
C SER A 293 38.17 32.85 -29.35
N ASP A 294 38.48 32.89 -28.05
CA ASP A 294 37.49 32.92 -26.98
C ASP A 294 36.46 34.05 -27.16
N THR A 295 36.91 35.20 -27.68
CA THR A 295 36.06 36.35 -28.01
C THR A 295 34.95 36.02 -29.01
N LEU A 296 35.25 35.22 -30.02
CA LEU A 296 34.32 34.89 -31.11
C LEU A 296 33.32 33.80 -30.69
N GLN A 297 33.70 32.96 -29.72
CA GLN A 297 32.79 32.00 -29.10
C GLN A 297 31.76 32.69 -28.21
N ASP A 298 32.15 33.75 -27.49
CA ASP A 298 31.25 34.48 -26.60
C ASP A 298 30.27 35.35 -27.40
N GLU A 299 30.72 36.03 -28.45
CA GLU A 299 29.82 36.71 -29.41
C GLU A 299 28.82 35.73 -30.06
N GLN A 300 29.25 34.49 -30.37
CA GLN A 300 28.36 33.46 -30.90
C GLN A 300 27.33 32.98 -29.87
N LYS A 301 27.71 32.85 -28.59
CA LYS A 301 26.78 32.47 -27.51
C LYS A 301 25.74 33.56 -27.29
N GLU A 302 26.16 34.83 -27.20
CA GLU A 302 25.25 35.97 -27.08
C GLU A 302 24.29 36.04 -28.28
N ALA A 303 24.79 35.85 -29.50
CA ALA A 303 23.94 35.81 -30.70
C ALA A 303 22.93 34.65 -30.68
N LYS A 304 23.32 33.46 -30.19
CA LYS A 304 22.42 32.30 -30.06
C LYS A 304 21.36 32.50 -28.98
N GLU A 305 21.72 33.12 -27.87
CA GLU A 305 20.78 33.49 -26.80
C GLU A 305 19.75 34.50 -27.31
N MET A 306 20.19 35.50 -28.07
CA MET A 306 19.31 36.48 -28.73
C MET A 306 18.38 35.85 -29.77
N LEU A 307 18.83 34.80 -30.45
CA LEU A 307 18.03 34.05 -31.43
C LEU A 307 17.12 32.98 -30.80
N ASN A 308 17.19 32.77 -29.48
CA ASN A 308 16.42 31.77 -28.73
C ASN A 308 16.49 30.34 -29.33
N VAL A 309 17.59 30.03 -30.03
CA VAL A 309 17.85 28.69 -30.59
C VAL A 309 18.66 27.92 -29.56
N GLN A 310 17.97 27.46 -28.51
CA GLN A 310 18.51 26.44 -27.64
C GLN A 310 18.08 25.07 -28.20
N ARG A 311 19.06 24.33 -28.71
CA ARG A 311 18.90 22.94 -29.12
C ARG A 311 19.97 22.11 -28.46
#